data_AF-A0A3D1J126-F1
#
_entry.id   AF-A0A3D1J126-F1
#
_cell.length_a   1.000
_cell.length_b   1.000
_cell.length_c   1.000
_cell.angle_alpha   90.00
_cell.angle_beta   90.00
_cell.angle_gamma   90.00
#
_symmetry.space_group_name_H-M   'P 1'
#
loop_
_entity.id
_entity.type
_entity.pdbx_description
1 polymer ?
#
loop_
_entity_poly.entity_id
_entity_poly.type
_entity_poly.pdbx_seq_one_letter_code
_entity_poly.pdbx_strand_id
1 'polypeptide(L)'
;CAEGDEGKIYDGLLETEVTEIARGVLPKLPLKIMMNVGNPQLAFDFQSIPNDGVGLARLEFIINNNIGVHPKAILEYPNIDADLKKAVESVARGHASPKAFYVDKLAEGIATIA
;
A
#
# COMPACT_ATOMS: atom_id res chain seq x y z
N CYS A 1 6.96 -2.65 17.07
CA CYS A 1 6.82 -2.39 18.51
C CYS A 1 5.34 -2.48 18.88
N ALA A 2 4.99 -2.78 20.13
CA ALA A 2 3.60 -3.06 20.55
C ALA A 2 2.62 -1.87 20.35
N GLU A 3 3.13 -0.67 20.10
CA GLU A 3 2.34 0.57 19.90
C GLU A 3 2.35 1.08 18.45
N GLY A 4 2.74 0.25 17.48
CA GLY A 4 2.77 0.64 16.07
C GLY A 4 4.02 1.45 15.69
N ASP A 5 3.82 2.60 15.05
CA ASP A 5 4.87 3.42 14.41
C ASP A 5 5.61 4.36 15.36
N GLU A 6 5.08 4.61 16.56
CA GLU A 6 5.74 5.43 17.58
C GLU A 6 6.47 4.56 18.61
N GLY A 7 7.77 4.80 18.76
CA GLY A 7 8.60 4.13 19.77
C GLY A 7 8.58 4.89 21.10
N LYS A 8 8.02 4.28 22.15
CA LYS A 8 8.09 4.82 23.51
C LYS A 8 9.15 4.10 24.33
N ILE A 9 9.89 4.87 25.12
CA ILE A 9 10.88 4.37 26.07
C ILE A 9 10.22 4.37 27.45
N TYR A 10 10.15 3.18 28.04
CA TYR A 10 9.61 2.97 29.38
C TYR A 10 10.74 2.65 30.36
N ASP A 11 10.56 3.06 31.61
CA ASP A 11 11.50 2.74 32.68
C ASP A 11 11.24 1.32 33.21
N GLY A 12 12.29 0.50 33.26
CA GLY A 12 12.21 -0.90 33.68
C GLY A 12 11.68 -1.89 32.62
N LEU A 13 11.40 -3.12 33.07
CA LEU A 13 10.84 -4.19 32.24
C LEU A 13 9.31 -4.14 32.30
N LEU A 14 8.65 -4.01 31.16
CA LEU A 14 7.20 -4.13 31.07
C LEU A 14 6.79 -5.60 31.13
N GLU A 15 5.73 -5.91 31.89
CA GLU A 15 5.09 -7.21 31.83
C GLU A 15 4.41 -7.37 30.46
N THR A 16 4.84 -8.38 29.70
CA THR A 16 4.26 -8.70 28.39
C THR A 16 3.64 -10.08 28.43
N GLU A 17 2.39 -10.20 27.98
CA GLU A 17 1.74 -11.48 27.77
C GLU A 17 1.80 -11.85 26.28
N VAL A 18 2.33 -13.03 25.97
CA VAL A 18 2.36 -13.56 24.60
C VAL A 18 1.26 -14.61 24.48
N THR A 19 0.19 -14.28 23.75
CA THR A 19 -0.88 -15.23 23.44
C THR A 19 -0.63 -15.83 22.05
N GLU A 20 -0.22 -17.08 21.99
CA GLU A 20 -0.04 -17.80 20.73
C GLU A 20 -1.31 -18.58 20.37
N ILE A 21 -2.00 -18.15 19.31
CA ILE A 21 -3.22 -18.83 18.84
C ILE A 21 -2.82 -19.81 17.74
N ALA A 22 -2.67 -21.08 18.11
CA ALA A 22 -2.48 -22.16 17.15
C ALA A 22 -3.80 -22.40 16.38
N ARG A 23 -3.93 -21.79 15.20
CA ARG A 23 -5.00 -22.14 14.25
C ARG A 23 -4.63 -23.49 13.65
N GLY A 24 -5.42 -24.52 13.94
CA GLY A 24 -5.21 -25.87 13.40
C GLY A 24 -5.26 -25.92 11.87
N VAL A 25 -5.04 -27.10 11.29
CA VAL A 25 -5.10 -27.28 9.84
C VAL A 25 -6.52 -27.02 9.34
N LEU A 26 -6.69 -26.00 8.49
CA LEU A 26 -7.97 -25.73 7.85
C LEU A 26 -8.37 -26.87 6.91
N PRO A 27 -9.65 -27.27 6.87
CA PRO A 27 -10.10 -28.31 5.95
C PRO A 27 -9.91 -27.85 4.51
N LYS A 28 -9.60 -28.80 3.61
CA LYS A 28 -9.49 -28.51 2.19
C LYS A 28 -10.88 -28.17 1.63
N LEU A 29 -11.07 -26.94 1.19
CA LEU A 29 -12.30 -26.50 0.55
C LEU A 29 -12.26 -26.75 -0.97
N PRO A 30 -13.42 -26.97 -1.61
CA PRO A 30 -13.51 -27.08 -3.07
C PRO A 30 -13.38 -25.72 -3.78
N LEU A 31 -13.29 -24.62 -3.01
CA LEU A 31 -13.19 -23.25 -3.49
C LEU A 31 -11.94 -22.58 -2.91
N LYS A 32 -11.45 -21.56 -3.64
CA LYS A 32 -10.32 -20.74 -3.21
C LYS A 32 -10.83 -19.54 -2.41
N ILE A 33 -10.27 -19.31 -1.23
CA ILE A 33 -10.57 -18.12 -0.43
C ILE A 33 -9.53 -17.06 -0.75
N MET A 34 -9.94 -15.98 -1.41
CA MET A 34 -9.04 -14.90 -1.82
C MET A 34 -9.37 -13.59 -1.10
N MET A 35 -8.36 -12.72 -0.98
CA MET A 35 -8.46 -11.43 -0.30
C MET A 35 -8.85 -10.30 -1.27
N ASN A 36 -9.65 -9.36 -0.77
CA ASN A 36 -9.86 -8.05 -1.41
C ASN A 36 -8.97 -7.04 -0.68
N VAL A 37 -7.93 -6.57 -1.36
CA VAL A 37 -6.89 -5.72 -0.77
C VAL A 37 -6.88 -4.38 -1.51
N GLY A 38 -7.05 -3.29 -0.77
CA GLY A 38 -6.93 -1.94 -1.31
C GLY A 38 -5.73 -1.16 -0.80
N ASN A 39 -5.30 -1.38 0.44
CA ASN A 39 -4.16 -0.69 1.01
C ASN A 39 -2.92 -1.60 0.94
N PRO A 40 -1.88 -1.24 0.15
CA PRO A 40 -0.64 -2.01 0.08
C PRO A 40 0.06 -2.14 1.45
N GLN A 41 -0.07 -1.16 2.34
CA GLN A 41 0.58 -1.17 3.66
C GLN A 41 0.12 -2.34 4.53
N LEU A 42 -1.15 -2.76 4.37
CA LEU A 42 -1.74 -3.88 5.12
C LEU A 42 -1.47 -5.24 4.45
N ALA A 43 -0.89 -5.26 3.25
CA ALA A 43 -0.63 -6.51 2.54
C ALA A 43 0.32 -7.43 3.34
N PHE A 44 1.31 -6.85 4.02
CA PHE A 44 2.22 -7.59 4.88
C PHE A 44 1.54 -8.18 6.12
N ASP A 45 0.51 -7.54 6.67
CA ASP A 45 -0.25 -8.10 7.80
C ASP A 45 -1.15 -9.26 7.33
N PHE A 46 -1.76 -9.12 6.14
CA PHE A 46 -2.65 -10.11 5.57
C PHE A 46 -1.94 -11.40 5.13
N GLN A 47 -0.63 -11.36 4.88
CA GLN A 47 0.14 -12.56 4.53
C GLN A 47 0.04 -13.65 5.62
N SER A 48 -0.21 -13.25 6.87
CA SER A 48 -0.33 -14.17 8.02
C SER A 48 -1.68 -14.92 8.05
N ILE A 49 -2.66 -14.49 7.27
CA ILE A 49 -3.99 -15.10 7.20
C ILE A 49 -3.97 -16.23 6.17
N PRO A 50 -4.45 -17.45 6.49
CA PRO A 50 -4.57 -18.51 5.48
C PRO A 50 -5.51 -18.09 4.34
N ASN A 51 -4.97 -17.89 3.14
CA ASN A 51 -5.72 -17.50 1.95
C ASN A 51 -4.99 -17.99 0.68
N ASP A 52 -5.70 -18.01 -0.45
CA ASP A 52 -5.20 -18.41 -1.77
C ASP A 52 -4.71 -17.21 -2.61
N GLY A 53 -4.35 -16.10 -1.96
CA GLY A 53 -3.85 -14.87 -2.57
C GLY A 53 -4.88 -13.74 -2.65
N VAL A 54 -4.55 -12.72 -3.44
CA VAL A 54 -5.40 -11.54 -3.66
C VAL A 54 -6.26 -11.74 -4.91
N GLY A 55 -7.58 -11.73 -4.73
CA GLY A 55 -8.55 -11.90 -5.81
C GLY A 55 -9.02 -10.56 -6.40
N LEU A 56 -8.89 -9.47 -5.63
CA LEU A 56 -9.17 -8.12 -6.07
C LEU A 56 -8.19 -7.15 -5.42
N ALA A 57 -7.31 -6.57 -6.23
CA ALA A 57 -6.44 -5.48 -5.83
C ALA A 57 -7.08 -4.15 -6.26
N ARG A 58 -7.36 -3.27 -5.31
CA ARG A 58 -7.95 -1.96 -5.57
C ARG A 58 -6.86 -0.90 -5.72
N LEU A 59 -6.96 -0.08 -6.77
CA LEU A 59 -5.92 0.90 -7.13
C LEU A 59 -6.13 2.27 -6.50
N GLU A 60 -7.35 2.57 -6.01
CA GLU A 60 -7.70 3.95 -5.62
C GLU A 60 -6.86 4.46 -4.45
N PHE A 61 -6.47 3.59 -3.51
CA PHE A 61 -5.61 4.00 -2.39
C PHE A 61 -4.18 4.28 -2.82
N ILE A 62 -3.64 3.55 -3.80
CA ILE A 62 -2.31 3.84 -4.38
C ILE A 62 -2.35 5.22 -5.03
N ILE A 63 -3.42 5.52 -5.78
CA ILE A 63 -3.58 6.81 -6.45
C ILE A 63 -3.75 7.94 -5.43
N ASN A 64 -4.60 7.78 -4.42
CA ASN A 64 -4.90 8.82 -3.46
C ASN A 64 -3.74 9.11 -2.50
N ASN A 65 -3.07 8.07 -1.98
CA ASN A 65 -2.07 8.22 -0.94
C ASN A 65 -0.64 8.37 -1.49
N ASN A 66 -0.29 7.63 -2.56
CA ASN A 66 1.09 7.57 -3.03
C ASN A 66 1.36 8.47 -4.24
N ILE A 67 0.33 8.77 -5.04
CA ILE A 67 0.46 9.60 -6.24
C ILE A 67 -0.07 11.02 -6.00
N GLY A 68 -1.26 11.15 -5.39
CA GLY A 68 -1.85 12.43 -5.01
C GLY A 68 -2.22 13.36 -6.18
N VAL A 69 -2.15 12.87 -7.42
CA VAL A 69 -2.43 13.64 -8.64
C VAL A 69 -3.36 12.85 -9.56
N HIS A 70 -4.34 13.55 -10.12
CA HIS A 70 -5.28 12.96 -11.06
C HIS A 70 -4.55 12.56 -12.37
N PRO A 71 -4.76 11.34 -12.92
CA PRO A 71 -4.05 10.85 -14.11
C PRO A 71 -4.22 11.75 -15.33
N LYS A 72 -5.37 12.42 -15.47
CA LYS A 72 -5.60 13.40 -16.56
C LYS A 72 -4.60 14.56 -16.53
N ALA A 73 -4.21 15.06 -15.36
CA ALA A 73 -3.22 16.12 -15.25
C ALA A 73 -1.83 15.67 -15.73
N ILE A 74 -1.50 14.40 -15.50
CA ILE A 74 -0.26 13.78 -16.00
C ILE A 74 -0.29 13.61 -17.52
N LEU A 75 -1.45 13.25 -18.09
CA LEU A 75 -1.62 13.06 -19.53
C LEU A 75 -1.64 14.38 -20.31
N GLU A 76 -2.19 15.45 -19.71
CA GLU A 76 -2.26 16.77 -20.33
C GLU A 76 -0.98 17.58 -20.14
N TYR A 77 -0.05 17.15 -19.27
CA TYR A 77 1.26 17.79 -19.09
C TYR A 77 2.05 17.83 -20.42
N PRO A 78 2.69 18.97 -20.78
CA PRO A 78 2.84 20.19 -19.99
C PRO A 78 1.73 21.24 -20.17
N ASN A 79 0.66 20.92 -20.91
CA ASN A 79 -0.46 21.81 -21.23
C ASN A 79 -1.53 21.84 -20.13
N ILE A 80 -1.11 22.23 -18.93
CA ILE A 80 -1.96 22.43 -17.75
C ILE A 80 -1.69 23.81 -17.16
N ASP A 81 -2.56 24.29 -16.26
CA ASP A 81 -2.39 25.56 -15.57
C ASP A 81 -1.07 25.62 -14.78
N ALA A 82 -0.53 26.83 -14.63
CA ALA A 82 0.81 27.02 -14.07
C ALA A 82 0.94 26.53 -12.62
N ASP A 83 -0.15 26.61 -11.84
CA ASP A 83 -0.17 26.17 -10.44
C ASP A 83 -0.22 24.64 -10.35
N LEU A 84 -1.07 23.99 -11.16
CA LEU A 84 -1.07 22.52 -11.27
C LEU A 84 0.25 21.98 -11.81
N LYS A 85 0.87 22.68 -12.77
CA LYS A 85 2.19 22.31 -13.30
C LYS A 85 3.24 22.24 -12.20
N LYS A 86 3.30 23.25 -11.32
CA LYS A 86 4.20 23.25 -10.15
C LYS A 86 3.90 22.10 -9.19
N ALA A 87 2.62 21.82 -8.92
CA ALA A 87 2.23 20.72 -8.06
C ALA A 87 2.67 19.36 -8.63
N VAL A 88 2.43 19.12 -9.92
CA VAL A 88 2.84 17.91 -10.64
C VAL A 88 4.37 17.74 -10.66
N GLU A 89 5.10 18.80 -10.96
CA GLU A 89 6.58 18.79 -10.94
C GLU A 89 7.14 18.58 -9.52
N SER A 90 6.44 19.07 -8.50
CA SER A 90 6.83 18.86 -7.11
C SER A 90 6.65 17.39 -6.68
N VAL A 91 5.54 16.74 -7.04
CA VAL A 91 5.32 15.32 -6.68
C VAL A 91 6.14 14.36 -7.52
N ALA A 92 6.37 14.68 -8.81
CA ALA A 92 7.13 13.84 -9.73
C ALA A 92 8.65 14.05 -9.60
N ARG A 93 9.11 14.78 -8.58
CA ARG A 93 10.52 15.10 -8.37
C ARG A 93 11.35 13.82 -8.22
N GLY A 94 12.45 13.73 -8.95
CA GLY A 94 13.32 12.54 -8.93
C GLY A 94 12.96 11.47 -9.96
N HIS A 95 11.87 11.62 -10.71
CA HIS A 95 11.52 10.76 -11.84
C HIS A 95 11.83 11.44 -13.19
N ALA A 96 11.99 10.64 -14.24
CA ALA A 96 12.32 11.13 -15.57
C ALA A 96 11.21 11.99 -16.21
N SER A 97 9.95 11.80 -15.80
CA SER A 97 8.81 12.61 -16.21
C SER A 97 7.62 12.38 -15.25
N PRO A 98 6.62 13.27 -15.22
CA PRO A 98 5.37 13.03 -14.48
C PRO A 98 4.68 11.72 -14.86
N LYS A 99 4.78 11.31 -16.13
CA LYS A 99 4.26 10.02 -16.60
C LYS A 99 5.04 8.84 -16.03
N ALA A 100 6.38 8.93 -16.01
CA ALA A 100 7.23 7.91 -15.41
C ALA A 100 6.92 7.77 -13.92
N PHE A 101 6.85 8.89 -13.19
CA PHE A 101 6.43 8.91 -11.78
C PHE A 101 5.12 8.15 -11.53
N TYR A 102 4.08 8.42 -12.33
CA TYR A 102 2.79 7.76 -12.17
C TYR A 102 2.87 6.25 -12.40
N VAL A 103 3.60 5.82 -13.43
CA VAL A 103 3.80 4.39 -13.74
C VAL A 103 4.62 3.70 -12.65
N ASP A 104 5.72 4.31 -12.21
CA ASP A 104 6.61 3.77 -11.19
C ASP A 104 5.86 3.58 -9.87
N LYS A 105 5.11 4.60 -9.41
CA LYS A 105 4.34 4.53 -8.16
C LYS A 105 3.21 3.51 -8.22
N LEU A 106 2.55 3.39 -9.37
CA LEU A 106 1.53 2.37 -9.57
C LEU A 106 2.15 0.97 -9.52
N ALA A 107 3.29 0.78 -10.18
CA ALA A 107 4.02 -0.49 -10.21
C ALA A 107 4.51 -0.88 -8.80
N GLU A 108 5.08 0.05 -8.04
CA GLU A 108 5.49 -0.16 -6.65
C GLU A 108 4.31 -0.60 -5.77
N GLY A 109 3.17 0.10 -5.86
CA GLY A 109 1.99 -0.22 -5.07
C GLY A 109 1.41 -1.60 -5.40
N ILE A 110 1.37 -1.98 -6.68
CA ILE A 110 0.90 -3.31 -7.11
C ILE A 110 1.90 -4.40 -6.72
N ALA A 111 3.20 -4.17 -6.91
CA ALA A 111 4.26 -5.12 -6.55
C ALA A 111 4.37 -5.35 -5.03
N THR A 112 3.86 -4.44 -4.21
CA THR A 112 3.77 -4.64 -2.75
C THR A 112 2.62 -5.58 -2.38
N ILE A 113 1.59 -5.69 -3.22
CA ILE A 113 0.41 -6.56 -2.98
C ILE A 113 0.62 -7.96 -3.57
N ALA A 114 1.35 -8.07 -4.68
CA ALA A 114 1.57 -9.31 -5.45
C ALA A 114 2.78 -10.10 -4.95
#